data_AF-A0A112FDB8-F1
#
_entry.id   AF-A0A112FDB8-F1
#
_cell.length_a   1.000
_cell.length_b   1.000
_cell.length_c   1.000
_cell.angle_alpha   90.00
_cell.angle_beta   90.00
_cell.angle_gamma   90.00
#
_symmetry.space_group_name_H-M   'P 1'
#
loop_
_entity.id
_entity.type
_entity.pdbx_description
1 polymer ?
#
loop_
_entity_poly.entity_id
_entity_poly.type
_entity_poly.pdbx_seq_one_letter_code
_entity_poly.pdbx_strand_id
1 'polypeptide(L)'
;MKPYKIYTHPALPPQAVKQGWSWPGLLFGTLWACFKRMWGLGLGLTGAIFVLAVFAQLVYGDTPATDSAFNVLGLAVSVWFGAKGNSLYARHLLSRGYTELPETVQAANPQAALAQYFGRGGR
;
A
#
# COMPACT_ATOMS: atom_id res chain seq x y z
N MET A 1 9.69 -18.38 -3.35
CA MET A 1 8.40 -18.22 -2.63
C MET A 1 8.43 -16.93 -1.81
N LYS A 2 7.29 -16.33 -1.48
CA LYS A 2 7.21 -15.07 -0.73
C LYS A 2 6.37 -15.27 0.53
N PRO A 3 6.73 -14.66 1.67
CA PRO A 3 5.94 -14.76 2.89
C PRO A 3 4.67 -13.91 2.80
N TYR A 4 3.54 -14.51 3.14
CA TYR A 4 2.23 -13.85 3.23
C TYR A 4 1.66 -13.99 4.64
N LYS A 5 1.08 -12.91 5.14
CA LYS A 5 0.21 -12.95 6.31
C LYS A 5 -1.24 -12.94 5.87
N ILE A 6 -2.07 -13.71 6.56
CA ILE A 6 -3.49 -13.87 6.23
C ILE A 6 -4.32 -13.08 7.22
N TYR A 7 -5.28 -12.34 6.68
CA TYR A 7 -6.22 -11.51 7.43
C TYR A 7 -7.62 -12.01 7.12
N THR A 8 -8.41 -12.24 8.17
CA THR A 8 -9.78 -12.74 8.04
C THR A 8 -10.77 -11.78 8.65
N HIS A 9 -12.01 -11.82 8.18
CA HIS A 9 -13.10 -11.00 8.70
C HIS A 9 -14.37 -11.86 8.70
N PRO A 10 -15.24 -11.78 9.72
CA PRO A 10 -16.41 -12.65 9.84
C PRO A 10 -17.38 -12.53 8.66
N ALA A 11 -17.49 -11.34 8.06
CA ALA A 11 -18.43 -11.06 6.96
C ALA A 11 -17.77 -10.77 5.59
N LEU A 12 -16.44 -10.72 5.49
CA LEU A 12 -15.74 -10.30 4.25
C LEU A 12 -14.71 -11.36 3.85
N PRO A 13 -14.40 -11.49 2.54
CA PRO A 13 -13.47 -12.50 2.08
C PRO A 13 -12.07 -12.32 2.70
N PRO A 14 -11.36 -13.43 2.99
CA PRO A 14 -10.03 -13.39 3.57
C PRO A 14 -9.03 -12.77 2.59
N GLN A 15 -8.05 -12.06 3.13
CA GLN A 15 -7.07 -11.30 2.37
C GLN A 15 -5.66 -11.77 2.74
N ALA A 16 -4.85 -12.13 1.73
CA ALA A 16 -3.43 -12.43 1.92
C ALA A 16 -2.58 -11.21 1.54
N VAL A 17 -1.75 -10.76 2.48
CA VAL A 17 -0.85 -9.61 2.30
C VAL A 17 0.60 -10.07 2.30
N LYS A 18 1.29 -9.78 1.18
CA LYS A 18 2.72 -10.07 1.04
C LYS A 18 3.52 -9.25 2.05
N GLN A 19 4.47 -9.87 2.73
CA GLN A 19 5.43 -9.17 3.58
C GLN A 19 6.57 -8.55 2.75
N GLY A 20 6.94 -7.32 3.08
CA GLY A 20 8.00 -6.56 2.41
C GLY A 20 7.52 -5.75 1.20
N TRP A 21 8.38 -5.65 0.18
CA TRP A 21 8.23 -4.71 -0.94
C TRP A 21 6.96 -4.90 -1.78
N SER A 22 6.29 -3.79 -2.08
CA SER A 22 5.14 -3.65 -2.96
C SER A 22 5.53 -3.05 -4.31
N TRP A 23 5.71 -3.89 -5.32
CA TRP A 23 5.93 -3.41 -6.69
C TRP A 23 4.80 -2.52 -7.22
N PRO A 24 3.52 -2.86 -7.01
CA PRO A 24 2.44 -1.97 -7.42
C PRO A 24 2.43 -0.64 -6.66
N GLY A 25 2.82 -0.65 -5.38
CA GLY A 25 2.96 0.57 -4.59
C GLY A 25 4.03 1.51 -5.15
N LEU A 26 5.17 0.96 -5.58
CA LEU A 26 6.23 1.73 -6.23
C LEU A 26 5.76 2.39 -7.54
N LEU A 27 5.16 1.60 -8.43
CA LEU A 27 4.88 2.06 -9.80
C LEU A 27 3.65 2.97 -9.88
N PHE A 28 2.64 2.70 -9.06
CA PHE A 28 1.36 3.40 -9.13
C PHE A 28 1.10 4.33 -7.95
N GLY A 29 1.94 4.31 -6.90
CA GLY A 29 1.89 5.25 -5.78
C GLY A 29 0.49 5.43 -5.17
N THR A 30 -0.06 6.64 -5.26
CA THR A 30 -1.39 6.99 -4.75
C THR A 30 -2.53 6.28 -5.48
N LEU A 31 -2.40 5.97 -6.77
CA LEU A 31 -3.41 5.19 -7.52
C LEU A 31 -3.53 3.78 -6.94
N TRP A 32 -2.42 3.17 -6.53
CA TRP A 32 -2.44 1.87 -5.85
C TRP A 32 -3.18 1.94 -4.50
N ALA A 33 -2.97 3.00 -3.73
CA ALA A 33 -3.70 3.21 -2.48
C ALA A 33 -5.21 3.36 -2.71
N CYS A 34 -5.62 4.11 -3.75
CA CYS A 34 -7.02 4.21 -4.16
C CYS A 34 -7.60 2.87 -4.61
N PHE A 35 -6.86 2.08 -5.40
CA PHE A 35 -7.27 0.73 -5.82
C PHE A 35 -7.47 -0.21 -4.62
N LYS A 36 -6.63 -0.09 -3.59
CA LYS A 36 -6.79 -0.81 -2.32
C LYS A 36 -7.88 -0.24 -1.41
N ARG A 37 -8.68 0.72 -1.88
CA ARG A 37 -9.75 1.42 -1.16
C ARG A 37 -9.24 2.15 0.10
N MET A 38 -7.95 2.48 0.13
CA MET A 38 -7.31 3.28 1.17
C MET A 38 -7.49 4.78 0.87
N TRP A 39 -8.75 5.20 0.68
CA TRP A 39 -9.10 6.53 0.19
C TRP A 39 -8.50 7.67 1.01
N GLY A 40 -8.48 7.56 2.35
CA GLY A 40 -7.87 8.57 3.21
C GLY A 40 -6.37 8.76 2.96
N LEU A 41 -5.65 7.67 2.71
CA LEU A 41 -4.22 7.73 2.39
C LEU A 41 -3.97 8.22 0.96
N GLY A 42 -4.75 7.74 0.00
CA GLY A 42 -4.65 8.15 -1.41
C GLY A 42 -5.01 9.63 -1.60
N LEU A 43 -6.21 10.04 -1.20
CA LEU A 43 -6.70 11.41 -1.34
C LEU A 43 -5.94 12.38 -0.43
N GLY A 44 -5.62 11.97 0.80
CA GLY A 44 -4.88 12.82 1.73
C GLY A 44 -3.48 13.15 1.22
N LEU A 45 -2.75 12.15 0.71
CA LEU A 45 -1.40 12.39 0.17
C LEU A 45 -1.44 13.16 -1.15
N THR A 46 -2.36 12.83 -2.06
CA THR A 46 -2.54 13.60 -3.31
C THR A 46 -2.89 15.06 -3.01
N GLY A 47 -3.81 15.30 -2.07
CA GLY A 47 -4.19 16.64 -1.63
C GLY A 47 -3.02 17.40 -0.99
N ALA A 48 -2.24 16.74 -0.14
CA ALA A 48 -1.06 17.36 0.47
C ALA A 48 0.00 17.74 -0.56
N ILE A 49 0.29 16.86 -1.53
CA ILE A 49 1.23 17.17 -2.63
C ILE A 49 0.70 18.32 -3.49
N PHE A 50 -0.61 18.34 -3.78
CA PHE A 50 -1.23 19.42 -4.55
C PHE A 50 -1.13 20.77 -3.83
N VAL A 51 -1.48 20.82 -2.54
CA VAL A 51 -1.36 22.05 -1.73
C VAL A 51 0.09 22.52 -1.67
N LEU A 52 1.03 21.59 -1.48
CA LEU A 52 2.46 21.91 -1.50
C LEU A 52 2.91 22.47 -2.85
N ALA A 53 2.45 21.89 -3.96
CA ALA A 53 2.76 22.36 -5.31
C ALA A 53 2.22 23.77 -5.57
N VAL A 54 0.95 24.02 -5.22
CA VAL A 54 0.36 25.36 -5.34
C VAL A 54 1.11 26.38 -4.48
N PHE A 55 1.43 26.04 -3.23
CA PHE A 55 2.17 26.92 -2.35
C PHE A 55 3.58 27.21 -2.89
N ALA A 56 4.30 26.19 -3.35
CA ALA A 56 5.63 26.36 -3.93
C ALA A 56 5.58 27.26 -5.18
N GLN A 57 4.58 27.07 -6.04
CA GLN A 57 4.36 27.93 -7.20
C GLN A 57 4.09 29.39 -6.83
N LEU A 58 3.31 29.64 -5.77
CA LEU A 58 2.98 30.99 -5.33
C LEU A 58 4.16 31.72 -4.67
N VAL A 59 5.03 30.99 -3.97
CA VAL A 59 6.15 31.58 -3.21
C VAL A 59 7.42 31.70 -4.04
N TYR A 60 7.75 30.65 -4.80
CA TYR A 60 9.02 30.53 -5.52
C TYR A 60 8.88 30.69 -7.03
N GLY A 61 7.66 30.65 -7.57
CA GLY A 61 7.41 30.67 -9.00
C GLY A 61 7.79 29.37 -9.70
N ASP A 62 7.62 29.38 -11.03
CA ASP A 62 8.00 28.29 -11.90
C ASP A 62 9.51 28.34 -12.14
N THR A 63 10.27 27.52 -11.42
CA THR A 63 11.73 27.46 -11.57
C THR A 63 12.19 26.02 -11.75
N PRO A 64 13.29 25.80 -12.51
CA PRO A 64 13.86 24.45 -12.67
C PRO A 64 14.23 23.77 -11.33
N ALA A 65 14.53 24.57 -10.30
CA ALA A 65 14.81 24.07 -8.96
C ALA A 65 13.55 23.53 -8.28
N THR A 66 12.42 24.24 -8.40
CA THR A 66 11.10 23.79 -7.92
C THR A 66 10.71 22.47 -8.60
N ASP A 67 10.84 22.38 -9.92
CA ASP A 67 10.52 21.16 -10.68
C ASP A 67 11.38 19.97 -10.26
N SER A 68 12.69 20.18 -10.13
CA SER A 68 13.63 19.14 -9.70
C SER A 68 13.29 18.64 -8.30
N ALA A 69 12.92 19.54 -7.39
CA ALA A 69 12.51 19.18 -6.03
C ALA A 69 11.25 18.31 -6.02
N PHE A 70 10.23 18.66 -6.83
CA PHE A 70 9.01 17.84 -6.95
C PHE A 70 9.24 16.49 -7.61
N ASN A 71 10.15 16.39 -8.59
CA ASN A 71 10.53 15.11 -9.18
C ASN A 71 11.20 14.18 -8.15
N VAL A 72 12.12 14.71 -7.35
CA VAL A 72 12.78 13.95 -6.27
C VAL A 72 11.75 13.55 -5.20
N LEU A 73 10.85 14.45 -4.83
CA LEU A 73 9.77 14.16 -3.88
C LEU A 73 8.86 13.06 -4.40
N GLY A 74 8.45 13.12 -5.68
CA GLY A 74 7.63 12.10 -6.32
C GLY A 74 8.29 10.73 -6.30
N LEU A 75 9.59 10.66 -6.63
CA LEU A 75 10.36 9.43 -6.56
C LEU A 75 10.44 8.89 -5.12
N ALA A 76 10.70 9.76 -4.15
CA ALA A 76 10.78 9.39 -2.74
C ALA A 76 9.43 8.84 -2.23
N VAL A 77 8.31 9.47 -2.60
CA VAL A 77 6.96 9.00 -2.27
C VAL A 77 6.69 7.63 -2.91
N SER A 78 7.05 7.44 -4.16
CA SER A 78 6.91 6.15 -4.86
C SER A 78 7.73 5.05 -4.17
N VAL A 79 8.99 5.32 -3.84
CA VAL A 79 9.84 4.38 -3.08
C VAL A 79 9.26 4.08 -1.71
N TRP A 80 8.71 5.08 -1.03
CA TRP A 80 8.05 4.90 0.26
C TRP A 80 6.81 4.00 0.15
N PHE A 81 5.96 4.18 -0.86
CA PHE A 81 4.85 3.25 -1.15
C PHE A 81 5.35 1.86 -1.53
N GLY A 82 6.48 1.74 -2.22
CA GLY A 82 7.15 0.47 -2.48
C GLY A 82 7.54 -0.25 -1.19
N ALA A 83 8.19 0.46 -0.27
CA ALA A 83 8.69 -0.11 0.98
C ALA A 83 7.59 -0.37 2.03
N LYS A 84 6.64 0.55 2.17
CA LYS A 84 5.63 0.56 3.25
C LYS A 84 4.21 0.28 2.77
N GLY A 85 3.93 0.26 1.48
CA GLY A 85 2.56 0.07 0.96
C GLY A 85 1.88 -1.16 1.53
N ASN A 86 2.54 -2.33 1.51
CA ASN A 86 1.94 -3.57 2.03
C ASN A 86 1.67 -3.50 3.54
N SER A 87 2.51 -2.83 4.33
CA SER A 87 2.28 -2.69 5.77
C SER A 87 1.18 -1.68 6.08
N LEU A 88 1.07 -0.61 5.29
CA LEU A 88 -0.05 0.33 5.35
C LEU A 88 -1.37 -0.37 5.00
N TYR A 89 -1.37 -1.24 3.98
CA TYR A 89 -2.54 -2.03 3.62
C TYR A 89 -2.93 -3.03 4.72
N ALA A 90 -1.95 -3.72 5.32
CA ALA A 90 -2.20 -4.60 6.47
C ALA A 90 -2.86 -3.84 7.63
N ARG A 91 -2.32 -2.66 8.00
CA ARG A 91 -2.91 -1.81 9.05
C ARG A 91 -4.31 -1.33 8.67
N HIS A 92 -4.55 -1.02 7.40
CA HIS A 92 -5.88 -0.65 6.92
C HIS A 92 -6.89 -1.80 7.04
N LEU A 93 -6.48 -3.04 6.78
CA LEU A 93 -7.35 -4.21 7.00
C LEU A 93 -7.70 -4.35 8.49
N LEU A 94 -6.71 -4.23 9.37
CA LEU A 94 -6.95 -4.28 10.82
C LEU A 94 -7.93 -3.18 11.27
N SER A 95 -7.78 -1.94 10.78
CA SER A 95 -8.71 -0.86 11.11
C SER A 95 -10.12 -1.05 10.51
N ARG A 96 -10.29 -1.98 9.57
CA ARG A 96 -11.58 -2.39 8.99
C ARG A 96 -12.21 -3.58 9.72
N GLY A 97 -11.61 -4.03 10.83
CA GLY A 97 -12.11 -5.15 11.64
C GLY A 97 -11.59 -6.52 11.20
N TYR A 98 -10.60 -6.59 10.31
CA TYR A 98 -9.93 -7.86 10.02
C TYR A 98 -9.05 -8.28 11.20
N THR A 99 -8.92 -9.59 11.39
CA THR A 99 -8.03 -10.21 12.37
C THR A 99 -6.86 -10.88 11.65
N GLU A 100 -5.63 -10.61 12.11
CA GLU A 100 -4.42 -11.26 11.62
C GLU A 100 -4.32 -12.69 12.17
N LEU A 101 -4.06 -13.66 11.30
CA LEU A 101 -3.79 -15.04 11.70
C LEU A 101 -2.31 -15.22 12.04
N PRO A 102 -1.97 -16.06 13.03
CA PRO A 102 -0.60 -16.20 13.53
C PRO A 102 0.35 -16.86 12.52
N GLU A 103 -0.18 -17.63 11.56
CA GLU A 103 0.65 -18.35 10.60
C GLU A 103 1.05 -17.47 9.41
N THR A 104 2.34 -17.50 9.07
CA THR A 104 2.86 -16.92 7.82
C THR A 104 3.01 -18.02 6.78
N VAL A 105 2.37 -17.85 5.63
CA VAL A 105 2.36 -18.85 4.55
C VAL A 105 3.32 -18.44 3.44
N GLN A 106 4.20 -19.36 3.03
CA GLN A 106 5.10 -19.16 1.90
C GLN A 106 4.41 -19.59 0.61
N ALA A 107 4.10 -18.64 -0.27
CA ALA A 107 3.38 -18.93 -1.52
C ALA A 107 3.95 -18.13 -2.71
N ALA A 108 3.55 -18.51 -3.93
CA ALA A 108 3.91 -17.77 -5.14
C ALA A 108 3.04 -16.49 -5.29
N ASN A 109 1.75 -16.59 -4.97
CA ASN A 109 0.77 -15.53 -5.12
C ASN A 109 -0.23 -15.52 -3.93
N PRO A 110 -1.02 -14.45 -3.75
CA PRO A 110 -1.96 -14.34 -2.62
C PRO A 110 -3.02 -15.45 -2.59
N GLN A 111 -3.53 -15.87 -3.76
CA GLN A 111 -4.56 -16.90 -3.86
C GLN A 111 -4.04 -18.27 -3.42
N ALA A 112 -2.81 -18.62 -3.80
CA ALA A 112 -2.13 -19.84 -3.36
C ALA A 112 -1.87 -19.82 -1.85
N ALA A 113 -1.56 -18.66 -1.25
CA ALA A 113 -1.41 -18.55 0.20
C ALA A 113 -2.73 -18.87 0.93
N LEU A 114 -3.85 -18.33 0.44
CA LEU A 114 -5.18 -18.62 0.99
C LEU A 114 -5.55 -20.10 0.81
N ALA A 115 -5.34 -20.66 -0.38
CA ALA A 115 -5.64 -22.06 -0.67
C ALA A 115 -4.79 -23.02 0.19
N GLN A 116 -3.51 -22.71 0.40
CA GLN A 116 -2.63 -23.52 1.24
C GLN A 116 -3.00 -23.47 2.72
N TYR A 117 -3.44 -22.31 3.22
CA TYR A 117 -3.87 -22.16 4.62
C TYR A 117 -5.19 -22.87 4.89
N PHE A 118 -6.24 -22.56 4.11
CA PHE A 118 -7.56 -23.16 4.30
C PHE A 118 -7.61 -24.63 3.87
N GLY A 119 -6.78 -25.04 2.91
CA GLY A 119 -6.62 -26.45 2.53
C GLY A 119 -5.89 -27.29 3.59
N ARG A 120 -5.13 -26.68 4.51
CA ARG A 120 -4.49 -27.38 5.64
C ARG A 120 -5.41 -27.55 6.85
N GLY A 121 -6.33 -26.61 7.09
CA GLY A 121 -7.28 -26.65 8.22
C GLY A 121 -8.50 -27.55 8.03
N GLY A 122 -8.62 -28.23 6.89
CA GLY A 122 -9.69 -29.18 6.59
C GLY A 122 -9.38 -30.64 6.96
N ARG A 123 -8.55 -30.87 7.98
CA ARG A 123 -8.25 -32.20 8.55
C ARG A 123 -8.63 -32.24 10.02
#